data_AF-A0A9N9MIC9-F1
#
_entry.id   AF-A0A9N9MIC9-F1
#
_cell.length_a   1.000
_cell.length_b   1.000
_cell.length_c   1.000
_cell.angle_alpha   90.00
_cell.angle_beta   90.00
_cell.angle_gamma   90.00
#
_symmetry.space_group_name_H-M   'P 1'
#
loop_
_entity.id
_entity.type
_entity.pdbx_description
1 polymer ?
#
loop_
_entity_poly.entity_id
_entity_poly.type
_entity_poly.pdbx_seq_one_letter_code
_entity_poly.pdbx_strand_id
1 'polypeptide(L)'
;MTSLKCETCSKSCIFKSRPKEDEIFGSPCDLCQRPICKLCAEITTTEAHAVSLARRSLLFFCPDCKLSLNDHMKDLPNYRILLEKYEKTKKESAIKDKSLETLENKCSEITQELRIEINKLITDNEAKAIHIKRLNRKTQDFENSAIDAEQELYTEINNQKAEILQLAQNISDLIDTNLDLTAQLSCRFNRDQQEYVN
;
A
#
# COMPACT_ATOMS: atom_id res chain seq x y z
N MET A 1 26.28 52.92 -58.38
CA MET A 1 26.46 51.46 -58.19
C MET A 1 27.35 51.26 -56.99
N THR A 2 26.84 50.64 -55.95
CA THR A 2 27.59 50.33 -54.73
C THR A 2 28.55 49.19 -55.04
N SER A 3 29.84 49.51 -55.13
CA SER A 3 30.89 48.49 -55.05
C SER A 3 31.07 48.11 -53.59
N LEU A 4 31.06 46.82 -53.30
CA LEU A 4 31.46 46.28 -51.99
C LEU A 4 32.73 45.46 -52.19
N LYS A 5 33.60 45.45 -51.19
CA LYS A 5 34.83 44.66 -51.23
C LYS A 5 34.53 43.24 -50.78
N CYS A 6 35.13 42.26 -51.44
CA CYS A 6 35.11 40.87 -50.99
C CYS A 6 35.69 40.76 -49.58
N GLU A 7 34.99 40.12 -48.66
CA GLU A 7 35.47 39.94 -47.28
C GLU A 7 36.79 39.13 -47.24
N THR A 8 36.94 38.15 -48.13
CA THR A 8 38.09 37.22 -48.12
C THR A 8 39.35 37.80 -48.76
N CYS A 9 39.21 38.50 -49.91
CA CYS A 9 40.37 38.98 -50.68
C CYS A 9 40.43 40.51 -50.84
N SER A 10 39.48 41.25 -50.24
CA SER A 10 39.37 42.71 -50.28
C SER A 10 39.25 43.35 -51.68
N LYS A 11 39.16 42.56 -52.75
CA LYS A 11 38.95 43.04 -54.13
C LYS A 11 37.55 43.65 -54.29
N SER A 12 37.45 44.69 -55.12
CA SER A 12 36.18 45.36 -55.46
C SER A 12 35.26 44.44 -56.27
N CYS A 13 34.04 44.24 -55.79
CA CYS A 13 33.04 43.36 -56.41
C CYS A 13 31.87 44.16 -57.00
N ILE A 14 31.32 43.65 -58.11
CA ILE A 14 30.16 44.20 -58.77
C ILE A 14 29.00 43.21 -58.73
N PHE A 15 27.83 43.71 -58.34
CA PHE A 15 26.59 42.95 -58.15
C PHE A 15 25.70 43.09 -59.39
N LYS A 16 26.17 42.56 -60.53
CA LYS A 16 25.42 42.55 -61.80
C LYS A 16 25.55 41.22 -62.51
N SER A 17 24.57 40.91 -63.35
CA SER A 17 24.52 39.64 -64.09
C SER A 17 25.62 39.46 -65.14
N ARG A 18 26.14 40.56 -65.69
CA ARG A 18 27.22 40.54 -66.69
C ARG A 18 28.27 41.61 -66.34
N PRO A 19 29.28 41.28 -65.53
CA PRO A 19 30.45 42.13 -65.33
C PRO A 19 31.24 42.27 -66.65
N LYS A 20 31.97 43.38 -66.82
CA LYS A 20 32.96 43.54 -67.90
C LYS A 20 34.19 42.64 -67.64
N GLU A 21 35.06 42.48 -68.63
CA GLU A 21 36.26 41.61 -68.54
C GLU A 21 37.16 41.91 -67.33
N ASP A 22 37.29 43.18 -66.95
CA ASP A 22 38.09 43.62 -65.78
C ASP A 22 37.32 43.64 -64.44
N GLU A 23 36.01 43.33 -64.46
CA GLU A 23 35.14 43.42 -63.29
C GLU A 23 34.94 42.05 -62.63
N ILE A 24 35.10 41.99 -61.30
CA ILE A 24 34.87 40.75 -60.54
C ILE A 24 33.43 40.72 -60.02
N PHE A 25 32.69 39.68 -60.38
CA PHE A 25 31.37 39.43 -59.80
C PHE A 25 31.48 39.14 -58.30
N GLY A 26 30.56 39.69 -57.49
CA GLY A 26 30.35 39.27 -56.12
C GLY A 26 28.88 39.32 -55.71
N SER A 27 28.55 38.62 -54.63
CA SER A 27 27.21 38.54 -54.06
C SER A 27 27.30 38.49 -52.53
N PRO A 28 26.35 39.05 -51.77
CA PRO A 28 26.26 38.79 -50.34
C PRO A 28 25.83 37.33 -50.10
N CYS A 29 26.49 36.64 -49.17
CA CYS A 29 26.08 35.32 -48.68
C CYS A 29 24.66 35.39 -48.08
N ASP A 30 23.76 34.51 -48.47
CA ASP A 30 22.37 34.53 -47.98
C ASP A 30 22.26 34.20 -46.48
N LEU A 31 23.29 33.57 -45.88
CA LEU A 31 23.33 33.27 -44.45
C LEU A 31 23.98 34.39 -43.62
N CYS A 32 25.23 34.74 -43.91
CA CYS A 32 25.99 35.70 -43.09
C CYS A 32 26.02 37.12 -43.67
N GLN A 33 25.41 37.35 -44.83
CA GLN A 33 25.31 38.63 -45.54
C GLN A 33 26.65 39.27 -45.93
N ARG A 34 27.79 38.57 -45.70
CA ARG A 34 29.12 39.05 -46.11
C ARG A 34 29.28 39.00 -47.63
N PRO A 35 29.82 40.05 -48.27
CA PRO A 35 30.07 40.09 -49.70
C PRO A 35 31.27 39.20 -50.05
N ILE A 36 31.07 38.20 -50.91
CA ILE A 36 32.14 37.31 -51.37
C ILE A 36 32.21 37.35 -52.89
N CYS A 37 33.43 37.43 -53.43
CA CYS A 37 33.65 37.42 -54.86
C CYS A 37 33.51 36.00 -55.42
N LYS A 38 33.20 35.94 -56.72
CA LYS A 38 33.07 34.69 -57.48
C LYS A 38 34.25 33.72 -57.25
N LEU A 39 35.47 34.26 -57.23
CA LEU A 39 36.70 33.47 -57.09
C LEU A 39 36.83 32.89 -55.68
N CYS A 40 36.59 33.70 -54.64
CA CYS A 40 36.66 33.24 -53.25
C CYS A 40 35.51 32.31 -52.86
N ALA A 41 34.36 32.41 -53.55
CA ALA A 41 33.24 31.50 -53.36
C ALA A 41 33.31 30.24 -54.25
N GLU A 42 34.33 30.13 -55.11
CA GLU A 42 34.52 29.01 -56.04
C GLU A 42 33.30 28.70 -56.91
N ILE A 43 32.51 29.73 -57.26
CA ILE A 43 31.32 29.55 -58.11
C ILE A 43 31.66 29.75 -59.60
N THR A 44 31.02 28.99 -60.45
CA THR A 44 31.14 29.07 -61.90
C THR A 44 30.51 30.34 -62.47
N THR A 45 30.82 30.68 -63.73
CA THR A 45 30.16 31.80 -64.44
C THR A 45 28.63 31.62 -64.49
N THR A 46 28.17 30.38 -64.69
CA THR A 46 26.75 30.03 -64.77
C THR A 46 26.05 30.22 -63.42
N GLU A 47 26.66 29.79 -62.32
CA GLU A 47 26.14 30.01 -60.97
C GLU A 47 26.11 31.48 -60.60
N ALA A 48 27.18 32.24 -60.92
CA ALA A 48 27.21 33.68 -60.73
C ALA A 48 26.04 34.37 -61.47
N HIS A 49 25.76 33.96 -62.70
CA HIS A 49 24.62 34.47 -63.45
C HIS A 49 23.28 34.10 -62.77
N ALA A 50 23.11 32.86 -62.29
CA ALA A 50 21.90 32.44 -61.58
C ALA A 50 21.66 33.23 -60.28
N VAL A 51 22.72 33.49 -59.51
CA VAL A 51 22.69 34.28 -58.25
C VAL A 51 22.38 35.75 -58.53
N SER A 52 22.79 36.27 -59.68
CA SER A 52 22.57 37.67 -60.05
C SER A 52 21.13 38.00 -60.52
N LEU A 53 20.28 36.99 -60.72
CA LEU A 53 18.91 37.20 -61.18
C LEU A 53 18.07 37.93 -60.12
N ALA A 54 17.19 38.84 -60.55
CA ALA A 54 16.30 39.57 -59.65
C ALA A 54 15.37 38.64 -58.83
N ARG A 55 14.99 37.50 -59.41
CA ARG A 55 14.35 36.38 -58.72
C ARG A 55 15.33 35.21 -58.72
N ARG A 56 16.12 35.09 -57.65
CA ARG A 56 17.10 34.02 -57.52
C ARG A 56 16.39 32.68 -57.34
N SER A 57 16.74 31.69 -58.15
CA SER A 57 16.33 30.29 -57.96
C SER A 57 17.34 29.50 -57.11
N LEU A 58 18.50 30.10 -56.85
CA LEU A 58 19.65 29.44 -56.21
C LEU A 58 20.17 30.30 -55.06
N LEU A 59 20.28 29.70 -53.88
CA LEU A 59 20.85 30.33 -52.69
C LEU A 59 22.38 30.35 -52.79
N PHE A 60 22.97 31.47 -52.43
CA PHE A 60 24.41 31.67 -52.46
C PHE A 60 24.96 31.68 -51.03
N PHE A 61 25.83 30.71 -50.73
CA PHE A 61 26.53 30.65 -49.44
C PHE A 61 28.03 30.83 -49.64
N CYS A 62 28.68 31.56 -48.72
CA CYS A 62 30.13 31.60 -48.69
C CYS A 62 30.71 30.23 -48.27
N PRO A 63 32.00 29.95 -48.54
CA PRO A 63 32.62 28.67 -48.18
C PRO A 63 32.43 28.30 -46.70
N ASP A 64 32.62 29.24 -45.79
CA ASP A 64 32.46 29.02 -44.34
C ASP A 64 31.02 28.61 -43.99
N CYS A 65 30.04 29.32 -44.55
CA CYS A 65 28.62 29.01 -44.33
C CYS A 65 28.24 27.68 -44.97
N LYS A 66 28.81 27.33 -46.12
CA LYS A 66 28.58 26.04 -46.80
C LYS A 66 29.13 24.88 -45.99
N LEU A 67 30.31 25.04 -45.36
CA LEU A 67 30.88 24.05 -44.44
C LEU A 67 30.00 23.86 -43.21
N SER A 68 29.60 24.96 -42.56
CA SER A 68 28.69 24.93 -41.40
C SER A 68 27.36 24.25 -41.75
N LEU A 69 26.76 24.58 -42.91
CA LEU A 69 25.50 23.95 -43.34
C LEU A 69 25.68 22.44 -43.58
N ASN A 70 26.78 22.03 -44.21
CA ASN A 70 27.09 20.63 -44.43
C ASN A 70 27.30 19.87 -43.11
N ASP A 71 27.96 20.49 -42.12
CA ASP A 71 28.14 19.87 -40.81
C ASP A 71 26.81 19.70 -40.07
N HIS A 72 25.92 20.70 -40.11
CA HIS A 72 24.57 20.56 -39.55
C HIS A 72 23.70 19.55 -40.30
N MET A 73 23.91 19.38 -41.61
CA MET A 73 23.17 18.41 -42.42
C MET A 73 23.57 16.96 -42.12
N LYS A 74 24.79 16.71 -41.63
CA LYS A 74 25.24 15.36 -41.23
C LYS A 74 24.44 14.80 -40.05
N ASP A 75 23.89 15.67 -39.20
CA ASP A 75 23.12 15.27 -38.02
C ASP A 75 21.64 15.02 -38.31
N LEU A 76 21.13 15.42 -39.49
CA LEU A 76 19.72 15.26 -39.83
C LEU A 76 19.21 13.80 -39.72
N PRO A 77 19.97 12.77 -40.15
CA PRO A 77 19.60 11.38 -39.93
C PRO A 77 19.49 11.01 -38.45
N ASN A 78 20.36 11.55 -37.60
CA ASN A 78 20.33 11.32 -36.15
C ASN A 78 19.07 11.93 -35.52
N TYR A 79 18.64 13.11 -35.99
CA TYR A 79 17.39 13.73 -35.55
C TYR A 79 16.17 12.87 -35.88
N ARG A 80 16.14 12.24 -37.07
CA ARG A 80 15.06 11.33 -37.43
C ARG A 80 14.99 10.12 -36.49
N ILE A 81 16.12 9.50 -36.19
CA ILE A 81 16.20 8.38 -35.24
C ILE A 81 15.73 8.82 -33.84
N LEU A 82 16.10 10.04 -33.42
CA LEU A 82 15.69 10.59 -32.14
C LEU A 82 14.17 10.79 -32.06
N LEU A 83 13.55 11.31 -33.13
CA LEU A 83 12.11 11.47 -33.24
C LEU A 83 11.38 10.13 -33.18
N GLU A 84 11.86 9.13 -33.92
CA GLU A 84 11.27 7.78 -33.91
C GLU A 84 11.36 7.14 -32.50
N LYS A 85 12.50 7.31 -31.81
CA LYS A 85 12.65 6.86 -30.42
C LYS A 85 11.70 7.59 -29.48
N TYR A 86 11.60 8.92 -29.60
CA TYR A 86 10.72 9.73 -28.78
C TYR A 86 9.25 9.32 -28.94
N GLU A 87 8.79 9.13 -30.17
CA GLU A 87 7.42 8.67 -30.45
C GLU A 87 7.16 7.27 -29.87
N LYS A 88 8.13 6.36 -29.98
CA LYS A 88 8.03 5.04 -29.38
C LYS A 88 7.91 5.12 -27.86
N THR A 89 8.79 5.86 -27.20
CA THR A 89 8.75 6.05 -25.74
C THR A 89 7.46 6.72 -25.28
N LYS A 90 6.96 7.71 -26.03
CA LYS A 90 5.66 8.35 -25.75
C LYS A 90 4.50 7.36 -25.79
N LYS A 91 4.47 6.46 -26.77
CA LYS A 91 3.44 5.39 -26.86
C LYS A 91 3.56 4.41 -25.70
N GLU A 92 4.78 3.97 -25.38
CA GLU A 92 5.03 3.06 -24.26
C GLU A 92 4.63 3.68 -22.91
N SER A 93 4.91 4.97 -22.70
CA SER A 93 4.49 5.70 -21.51
C SER A 93 2.97 5.69 -21.37
N ALA A 94 2.24 6.06 -22.43
CA ALA A 94 0.78 6.09 -22.39
C ALA A 94 0.14 4.72 -22.10
N ILE A 95 0.78 3.62 -22.51
CA ILE A 95 0.35 2.26 -22.16
C ILE A 95 0.59 1.98 -20.67
N LYS A 96 1.78 2.35 -20.16
CA LYS A 96 2.11 2.18 -18.75
C LYS A 96 1.20 3.01 -17.84
N ASP A 97 0.86 4.24 -18.23
CA ASP A 97 -0.04 5.10 -17.46
C ASP A 97 -1.43 4.48 -17.31
N LYS A 98 -1.99 3.93 -18.39
CA LYS A 98 -3.26 3.18 -18.34
C LYS A 98 -3.17 1.93 -17.47
N SER A 99 -2.04 1.23 -17.53
CA SER A 99 -1.80 0.06 -16.69
C SER A 99 -1.71 0.44 -15.21
N LEU A 100 -1.08 1.58 -14.89
CA LEU A 100 -1.00 2.10 -13.53
C LEU A 100 -2.38 2.45 -13.00
N GLU A 101 -3.18 3.20 -13.77
CA GLU A 101 -4.56 3.55 -13.41
C GLU A 101 -5.41 2.30 -13.15
N THR A 102 -5.27 1.26 -13.99
CA THR A 102 -5.97 -0.02 -13.82
C THR A 102 -5.54 -0.73 -12.52
N LEU A 103 -4.25 -0.70 -12.18
CA LEU A 103 -3.74 -1.33 -10.96
C LEU A 103 -4.17 -0.54 -9.71
N GLU A 104 -4.16 0.78 -9.77
CA GLU A 104 -4.63 1.65 -8.68
C GLU A 104 -6.11 1.39 -8.37
N ASN A 105 -6.95 1.26 -9.39
CA ASN A 105 -8.35 0.90 -9.22
C ASN A 105 -8.53 -0.47 -8.54
N LYS A 106 -7.79 -1.49 -9.00
CA LYS A 106 -7.82 -2.83 -8.37
C LYS A 106 -7.34 -2.80 -6.92
N CYS A 107 -6.28 -2.04 -6.62
CA CYS A 107 -5.81 -1.88 -5.25
C CYS A 107 -6.86 -1.19 -4.37
N SER A 108 -7.58 -0.20 -4.90
CA SER A 108 -8.68 0.46 -4.20
C SER A 108 -9.84 -0.50 -3.91
N GLU A 109 -10.26 -1.30 -4.90
CA GLU A 109 -11.31 -2.32 -4.76
C GLU A 109 -10.96 -3.35 -3.68
N ILE A 110 -9.78 -3.95 -3.75
CA ILE A 110 -9.30 -4.93 -2.76
C ILE A 110 -9.23 -4.29 -1.36
N THR A 111 -8.77 -3.05 -1.27
CA THR A 111 -8.73 -2.33 0.02
C THR A 111 -10.12 -2.13 0.61
N GLN A 112 -11.11 -1.84 -0.22
CA GLN A 112 -12.51 -1.70 0.22
C GLN A 112 -13.09 -3.03 0.68
N GLU A 113 -12.88 -4.12 -0.07
CA GLU A 113 -13.32 -5.46 0.30
C GLU A 113 -12.74 -5.91 1.65
N LEU A 114 -11.44 -5.71 1.84
CA LEU A 114 -10.77 -6.03 3.11
C LEU A 114 -11.33 -5.23 4.28
N ARG A 115 -11.63 -3.94 4.08
CA ARG A 115 -12.25 -3.11 5.14
C ARG A 115 -13.64 -3.62 5.52
N ILE A 116 -14.43 -4.06 4.55
CA ILE A 116 -15.76 -4.62 4.80
C ILE A 116 -15.63 -5.91 5.63
N GLU A 117 -14.72 -6.81 5.27
CA GLU A 117 -14.51 -8.07 6.00
C GLU A 117 -13.98 -7.84 7.41
N ILE A 118 -13.03 -6.91 7.60
CA ILE A 118 -12.53 -6.53 8.92
C ILE A 118 -13.68 -6.03 9.81
N ASN A 119 -14.54 -5.15 9.30
CA ASN A 119 -15.66 -4.61 10.07
C ASN A 119 -16.65 -5.71 10.47
N LYS A 120 -16.92 -6.66 9.57
CA LYS A 120 -17.77 -7.82 9.86
C LYS A 120 -17.18 -8.70 10.96
N LEU A 121 -15.87 -8.98 10.90
CA LEU A 121 -15.18 -9.75 11.93
C LEU A 121 -15.17 -9.04 13.29
N ILE A 122 -15.06 -7.70 13.31
CA ILE A 122 -15.17 -6.91 14.53
C ILE A 122 -16.56 -7.09 15.15
N THR A 123 -17.63 -6.92 14.36
CA THR A 123 -19.00 -7.07 14.87
C THR A 123 -19.30 -8.50 15.36
N ASP A 124 -18.80 -9.52 14.65
CA ASP A 124 -18.98 -10.91 15.05
C ASP A 124 -18.23 -11.22 16.36
N ASN A 125 -17.02 -10.67 16.53
CA ASN A 125 -16.24 -10.82 17.76
C ASN A 125 -16.90 -10.13 18.95
N GLU A 126 -17.47 -8.93 18.76
CA GLU A 126 -18.24 -8.24 19.79
C GLU A 126 -19.46 -9.06 20.23
N ALA A 127 -20.21 -9.62 19.26
CA ALA A 127 -21.35 -10.47 19.53
C ALA A 127 -20.95 -11.74 20.31
N LYS A 128 -19.85 -12.40 19.92
CA LYS A 128 -19.28 -13.55 20.64
C LYS A 128 -18.82 -13.18 22.05
N ALA A 129 -18.18 -12.02 22.23
CA ALA A 129 -17.75 -11.56 23.54
C ALA A 129 -18.95 -11.32 24.48
N ILE A 130 -20.04 -10.74 23.96
CA ILE A 130 -21.30 -10.60 24.71
C ILE A 130 -21.86 -11.98 25.08
N HIS A 131 -21.85 -12.93 24.16
CA HIS A 131 -22.34 -14.29 24.41
C HIS A 131 -21.52 -15.00 25.49
N ILE A 132 -20.19 -14.94 25.42
CA ILE A 132 -19.27 -15.50 26.43
C ILE A 132 -19.55 -14.88 27.80
N LYS A 133 -19.70 -13.55 27.88
CA LYS A 133 -20.05 -12.88 29.14
C LYS A 133 -21.36 -13.40 29.74
N ARG A 134 -22.37 -13.69 28.90
CA ARG A 134 -23.65 -14.26 29.37
C ARG A 134 -23.49 -15.70 29.86
N LEU A 135 -22.70 -16.52 29.17
CA LEU A 135 -22.42 -17.89 29.59
C LEU A 135 -21.68 -17.92 30.93
N ASN A 136 -20.63 -17.11 31.09
CA ASN A 136 -19.87 -17.04 32.33
C ASN A 136 -20.75 -16.64 33.52
N ARG A 137 -21.68 -15.70 33.34
CA ARG A 137 -22.66 -15.36 34.38
C ARG A 137 -23.54 -16.54 34.77
N LYS A 138 -24.10 -17.26 33.78
CA LYS A 138 -24.91 -18.46 34.04
C LYS A 138 -24.12 -19.56 34.75
N THR A 139 -22.87 -19.77 34.37
CA THR A 139 -21.98 -20.72 35.03
C THR A 139 -21.75 -20.31 36.49
N GLN A 140 -21.48 -19.03 36.74
CA GLN A 140 -21.32 -18.52 38.10
C GLN A 140 -22.60 -18.65 38.94
N ASP A 141 -23.77 -18.35 38.36
CA ASP A 141 -25.06 -18.52 39.05
C ASP A 141 -25.31 -20.00 39.41
N PHE A 142 -24.93 -20.92 38.52
CA PHE A 142 -25.01 -22.36 38.77
C PHE A 142 -24.02 -22.83 39.85
N GLU A 143 -22.77 -22.36 39.80
CA GLU A 143 -21.74 -22.67 40.81
C GLU A 143 -22.18 -22.19 42.20
N ASN A 144 -22.70 -20.97 42.30
CA ASN A 144 -23.23 -20.43 43.56
C ASN A 144 -24.38 -21.30 44.09
N SER A 145 -25.34 -21.65 43.23
CA SER A 145 -26.47 -22.53 43.59
C SER A 145 -26.02 -23.92 44.06
N ALA A 146 -25.01 -24.49 43.42
CA ALA A 146 -24.43 -25.77 43.82
C ALA A 146 -23.75 -25.68 45.20
N ILE A 147 -23.01 -24.60 45.46
CA ILE A 147 -22.37 -24.33 46.76
C ILE A 147 -23.42 -24.15 47.86
N ASP A 148 -24.48 -23.38 47.59
CA ASP A 148 -25.57 -23.16 48.55
C ASP A 148 -26.24 -24.49 48.92
N ALA A 149 -26.56 -25.31 47.92
CA ALA A 149 -27.14 -26.64 48.14
C ALA A 149 -26.19 -27.58 48.91
N GLU A 150 -24.88 -27.53 48.63
CA GLU A 150 -23.87 -28.31 49.37
C GLU A 150 -23.82 -27.89 50.85
N GLN A 151 -23.89 -26.58 51.14
CA GLN A 151 -23.91 -26.06 52.51
C GLN A 151 -25.18 -26.44 53.27
N GLU A 152 -26.34 -26.39 52.60
CA GLU A 152 -27.61 -26.85 53.18
C GLU A 152 -27.54 -28.34 53.56
N LEU A 153 -27.05 -29.20 52.65
CA LEU A 153 -26.88 -30.63 52.91
C LEU A 153 -25.88 -30.89 54.04
N TYR A 154 -24.77 -30.15 54.09
CA TYR A 154 -23.78 -30.27 55.17
C TYR A 154 -24.39 -29.92 56.53
N THR A 155 -25.20 -28.86 56.59
CA THR A 155 -25.91 -28.44 57.80
C THR A 155 -26.90 -29.50 58.24
N GLU A 156 -27.70 -30.03 57.31
CA GLU A 156 -28.67 -31.10 57.57
C GLU A 156 -27.99 -32.37 58.11
N ILE A 157 -26.89 -32.80 57.50
CA ILE A 157 -26.09 -33.94 57.97
C ILE A 157 -25.61 -33.73 59.41
N ASN A 158 -25.15 -32.52 59.76
CA ASN A 158 -24.68 -32.22 61.11
C ASN A 158 -25.82 -32.20 62.13
N ASN A 159 -26.99 -31.68 61.76
CA ASN A 159 -28.19 -31.73 62.60
C ASN A 159 -28.60 -33.18 62.87
N GLN A 160 -28.66 -34.02 61.83
CA GLN A 160 -28.96 -35.44 61.96
C GLN A 160 -27.94 -36.17 62.82
N LYS A 161 -26.63 -35.87 62.67
CA LYS A 161 -25.59 -36.43 63.56
C LYS A 161 -25.80 -36.04 65.02
N ALA A 162 -26.15 -34.79 65.29
CA ALA A 162 -26.41 -34.31 66.65
C ALA A 162 -27.64 -35.02 67.25
N GLU A 163 -28.70 -35.18 66.48
CA GLU A 163 -29.90 -35.93 66.89
C GLU A 163 -29.57 -37.40 67.18
N ILE A 164 -28.80 -38.07 66.32
CA ILE A 164 -28.35 -39.44 66.53
C ILE A 164 -27.56 -39.57 67.85
N LEU A 165 -26.64 -38.63 68.13
CA LEU A 165 -25.89 -38.62 69.37
C LEU A 165 -26.79 -38.43 70.60
N GLN A 166 -27.77 -37.53 70.51
CA GLN A 166 -28.74 -37.31 71.59
C GLN A 166 -29.60 -38.56 71.84
N LEU A 167 -30.11 -39.19 70.77
CA LEU A 167 -30.89 -40.43 70.89
C LEU A 167 -30.05 -41.57 71.45
N ALA A 168 -28.79 -41.70 71.03
CA ALA A 168 -27.86 -42.69 71.57
C ALA A 168 -27.63 -42.49 73.08
N GLN A 169 -27.47 -41.24 73.53
CA GLN A 169 -27.38 -40.92 74.95
C GLN A 169 -28.65 -41.31 75.71
N ASN A 170 -29.82 -40.92 75.20
CA ASN A 170 -31.11 -41.28 75.82
C ASN A 170 -31.30 -42.80 75.94
N ILE A 171 -30.89 -43.57 74.92
CA ILE A 171 -30.94 -45.04 74.97
C ILE A 171 -30.01 -45.58 76.06
N SER A 172 -28.79 -45.04 76.16
CA SER A 172 -27.84 -45.43 77.21
C SER A 172 -28.43 -45.20 78.60
N ASP A 173 -28.98 -44.01 78.85
CA ASP A 173 -29.58 -43.64 80.14
C ASP A 173 -30.78 -44.55 80.49
N LEU A 174 -31.60 -44.92 79.49
CA LEU A 174 -32.71 -45.87 79.65
C LEU A 174 -32.23 -47.28 79.96
N ILE A 175 -31.14 -47.74 79.33
CA ILE A 175 -30.51 -49.04 79.63
C ILE A 175 -30.04 -49.04 81.08
N ASP A 176 -29.30 -48.02 81.51
CA ASP A 176 -28.79 -47.90 82.88
C ASP A 176 -29.94 -47.88 83.91
N THR A 177 -31.00 -47.12 83.63
CA THR A 177 -32.20 -47.07 84.48
C THR A 177 -32.88 -48.44 84.58
N ASN A 178 -33.03 -49.16 83.46
CA ASN A 178 -33.63 -50.50 83.45
C ASN A 178 -32.77 -51.53 84.19
N LEU A 179 -31.44 -51.44 84.08
CA LEU A 179 -30.51 -52.29 84.83
C LEU A 179 -30.67 -52.08 86.33
N ASP A 180 -30.74 -50.82 86.79
CA ASP A 180 -30.96 -50.49 88.20
C ASP A 180 -32.33 -51.02 88.70
N LEU A 181 -33.41 -50.77 87.97
CA LEU A 181 -34.74 -51.30 88.30
C LEU A 181 -34.75 -52.84 88.37
N THR A 182 -34.07 -53.52 87.44
CA THR A 182 -33.96 -54.99 87.43
C THR A 182 -33.20 -55.49 88.66
N ALA A 183 -32.13 -54.80 89.06
CA ALA A 183 -31.40 -55.10 90.29
C ALA A 183 -32.28 -54.89 91.54
N GLN A 184 -33.02 -53.78 91.61
CA GLN A 184 -33.95 -53.49 92.70
C GLN A 184 -35.06 -54.56 92.82
N LEU A 185 -35.66 -54.97 91.71
CA LEU A 185 -36.68 -56.02 91.67
C LEU A 185 -36.10 -57.37 92.11
N SER A 186 -34.89 -57.72 91.67
CA SER A 186 -34.19 -58.93 92.10
C SER A 186 -33.94 -58.93 93.62
N CYS A 187 -33.53 -57.79 94.18
CA CYS A 187 -33.37 -57.61 95.63
C CYS A 187 -34.69 -57.66 96.41
N ARG A 188 -35.81 -57.22 95.82
CA ARG A 188 -37.15 -57.36 96.44
C ARG A 188 -37.60 -58.82 96.42
N PHE A 189 -37.55 -59.47 95.26
CA PHE A 189 -37.94 -60.87 95.10
C PHE A 189 -37.17 -61.80 96.04
N ASN A 190 -35.86 -61.61 96.20
CA ASN A 190 -35.05 -62.39 97.14
C ASN A 190 -35.45 -62.15 98.61
N ARG A 191 -35.86 -60.92 98.97
CA ARG A 191 -36.39 -60.63 100.32
C ARG A 191 -37.73 -61.30 100.54
N ASP A 192 -38.65 -61.19 99.59
CA ASP A 192 -39.98 -61.80 99.67
C ASP A 192 -39.86 -63.34 99.78
N GLN A 193 -38.91 -63.97 99.07
CA GLN A 193 -38.63 -65.41 99.20
C GLN A 193 -38.09 -65.80 100.58
N GLN A 194 -37.27 -64.96 101.22
CA GLN A 194 -36.78 -65.21 102.58
C GLN A 194 -37.88 -65.07 103.63
N GLU A 195 -38.82 -64.15 103.43
CA GLU A 195 -39.98 -64.00 104.31
C GLU A 195 -40.95 -65.19 104.22
N TYR A 196 -41.08 -65.84 103.07
CA TYR A 196 -41.94 -67.03 102.90
C TYR A 196 -41.39 -68.33 103.52
N VAL A 197 -40.08 -68.41 103.79
CA VAL A 197 -39.42 -69.62 104.30
C VAL A 197 -39.27 -69.60 105.84
N ASN A 198 -39.50 -68.45 106.48
CA ASN A 198 -39.51 -68.28 107.94
C ASN A 198 -40.93 -68.26 108.51
#